data_AF-A0A191HVU6-F1
#
_entry.id   AF-A0A191HVU6-F1
#
_cell.length_a   1.000
_cell.length_b   1.000
_cell.length_c   1.000
_cell.angle_alpha   90.00
_cell.angle_beta   90.00
_cell.angle_gamma   90.00
#
_symmetry.space_group_name_H-M   'P 1'
#
loop_
_entity.id
_entity.type
_entity.pdbx_description
1 polymer ?
#
loop_
_entity_poly.entity_id
_entity_poly.type
_entity_poly.pdbx_seq_one_letter_code
_entity_poly.pdbx_strand_id
1 'polypeptide(L)'
;MIKNITYTITKSRRRRNLGVQVSNDGSVLVSAPSFLNQKEINAYLLEQEDWIESQLTIIEKRKKEEAEFIKENAFYYLGDGYEKAYIKALKKRVLKLELQE
;
A
#
# COMPACT_ATOMS: atom_id res chain seq x y z
N MET A 1 -9.78 -25.56 1.86
CA MET A 1 -10.30 -24.76 2.99
C MET A 1 -9.77 -23.36 2.77
N ILE A 2 -10.64 -22.37 2.59
CA ILE A 2 -10.22 -20.99 2.31
C ILE A 2 -9.48 -20.51 3.56
N LYS A 3 -8.16 -20.29 3.48
CA LYS A 3 -7.43 -19.50 4.49
C LYS A 3 -8.24 -18.23 4.70
N ASN A 4 -8.57 -17.87 5.94
CA ASN A 4 -9.44 -16.75 6.31
C ASN A 4 -8.92 -15.39 5.76
N ILE A 5 -9.03 -15.14 4.46
CA ILE A 5 -8.82 -13.83 3.86
C ILE A 5 -10.05 -13.03 4.22
N THR A 6 -9.87 -12.00 5.03
CA THR A 6 -10.95 -11.07 5.38
C THR A 6 -11.14 -10.14 4.19
N TYR A 7 -12.27 -10.26 3.51
CA TYR A 7 -12.58 -9.45 2.32
C TYR A 7 -13.92 -8.73 2.48
N THR A 8 -14.00 -7.53 1.90
CA THR A 8 -15.23 -6.74 1.86
C THR A 8 -15.82 -6.79 0.47
N ILE A 9 -17.10 -7.15 0.37
CA ILE A 9 -17.80 -7.24 -0.92
C ILE A 9 -18.60 -5.98 -1.15
N THR A 10 -18.36 -5.33 -2.28
CA THR A 10 -19.20 -4.24 -2.78
C THR A 10 -19.97 -4.73 -4.00
N LYS A 11 -21.29 -4.86 -3.86
CA LYS A 11 -22.17 -5.22 -4.97
C LYS A 11 -22.73 -3.97 -5.65
N SER A 12 -22.69 -3.93 -6.98
CA SER A 12 -23.27 -2.81 -7.75
C SER A 12 -23.95 -3.28 -9.02
N ARG A 13 -25.12 -2.69 -9.32
CA ARG A 13 -25.90 -2.99 -10.52
C ARG A 13 -25.24 -2.53 -11.83
N ARG A 14 -24.33 -1.54 -11.76
CA ARG A 14 -23.62 -1.00 -12.93
C ARG A 14 -22.40 -1.84 -13.33
N ARG A 15 -21.86 -2.65 -12.42
CA ARG A 15 -20.68 -3.48 -12.68
C ARG A 15 -21.08 -4.70 -13.51
N ARG A 16 -20.34 -4.96 -14.60
CA ARG A 16 -20.51 -6.14 -15.44
C ARG A 16 -19.51 -7.26 -15.12
N ASN A 17 -18.38 -6.92 -14.49
CA ASN A 17 -17.27 -7.83 -14.23
C ASN A 17 -17.02 -7.97 -12.72
N LEU A 18 -16.52 -9.14 -12.33
CA LEU A 18 -15.98 -9.40 -11.00
C LEU A 18 -14.54 -8.90 -10.95
N GLY A 19 -14.19 -8.16 -9.91
CA GLY A 19 -12.83 -7.65 -9.74
C GLY A 19 -12.39 -7.71 -8.29
N VAL A 20 -11.12 -8.07 -8.08
CA VAL A 20 -10.48 -8.05 -6.76
C VAL A 20 -9.48 -6.90 -6.74
N GLN A 21 -9.50 -6.14 -5.66
CA GLN A 21 -8.57 -5.04 -5.41
C GLN A 21 -7.94 -5.24 -4.04
N VAL A 22 -6.62 -5.16 -3.97
CA VAL A 22 -5.89 -5.15 -2.70
C VAL A 22 -5.48 -3.71 -2.43
N SER A 23 -5.95 -3.14 -1.31
CA SER A 23 -5.59 -1.78 -0.89
C SER A 23 -4.20 -1.78 -0.26
N ASN A 24 -3.54 -0.62 -0.23
CA ASN A 24 -2.19 -0.46 0.32
C ASN A 24 -2.09 -0.79 1.82
N ASP A 25 -3.23 -0.83 2.52
CA ASP A 25 -3.32 -1.24 3.92
C ASP A 25 -3.30 -2.76 4.11
N GLY A 26 -3.51 -3.53 3.05
CA GLY A 26 -3.64 -4.99 3.09
C GLY A 26 -5.09 -5.49 3.07
N SER A 27 -6.08 -4.60 2.99
CA SER A 27 -7.49 -4.98 2.88
C SER A 27 -7.85 -5.43 1.46
N VAL A 28 -8.60 -6.54 1.35
CA VAL A 28 -9.09 -7.06 0.07
C VAL A 28 -10.52 -6.60 -0.18
N LEU A 29 -10.74 -5.91 -1.29
CA LEU A 29 -12.04 -5.44 -1.74
C LEU A 29 -12.48 -6.23 -2.98
N VAL A 30 -13.65 -6.84 -2.91
CA VAL A 30 -14.24 -7.60 -4.01
C VAL A 30 -15.41 -6.82 -4.58
N SER A 31 -15.28 -6.39 -5.83
CA SER A 31 -16.34 -5.70 -6.56
C SER A 31 -17.11 -6.71 -7.42
N ALA A 32 -18.38 -6.92 -7.10
CA ALA A 32 -19.23 -7.89 -7.80
C ALA A 32 -20.48 -7.23 -8.42
N PRO A 33 -20.97 -7.72 -9.58
CA PRO A 33 -22.30 -7.44 -10.05
C PRO A 33 -23.38 -7.87 -9.03
N SER A 34 -24.50 -7.15 -8.97
CA SER A 34 -25.55 -7.41 -7.98
C SER A 34 -26.30 -8.75 -8.16
N PHE A 35 -26.28 -9.31 -9.37
CA PHE A 35 -26.94 -10.58 -9.70
C PHE A 35 -26.07 -11.81 -9.40
N LEU A 36 -24.80 -11.61 -9.00
CA LEU A 36 -23.83 -12.68 -8.84
C LEU A 36 -23.94 -13.34 -7.45
N ASN A 37 -23.90 -14.67 -7.45
CA ASN A 37 -24.07 -15.47 -6.24
C ASN A 37 -22.77 -15.57 -5.45
N GLN A 38 -22.90 -15.74 -4.14
CA GLN A 38 -21.75 -15.82 -3.23
C GLN A 38 -20.81 -16.99 -3.59
N LYS A 39 -21.35 -18.11 -4.08
CA LYS A 39 -20.56 -19.29 -4.47
C LYS A 39 -19.63 -19.00 -5.66
N GLU A 40 -20.10 -18.25 -6.64
CA GLU A 40 -19.30 -17.87 -7.81
C GLU A 40 -18.20 -16.88 -7.42
N ILE A 41 -18.53 -15.93 -6.53
CA ILE A 41 -17.54 -15.02 -5.95
C ILE A 41 -16.45 -15.80 -5.22
N ASN A 42 -16.83 -16.81 -4.42
CA ASN A 42 -15.88 -17.66 -3.72
C ASN A 42 -15.01 -18.49 -4.68
N ALA A 43 -15.58 -19.01 -5.76
CA ALA A 43 -14.83 -19.77 -6.76
C ALA A 43 -13.77 -18.88 -7.46
N TYR A 44 -14.14 -17.66 -7.83
CA TYR A 44 -13.21 -16.69 -8.40
C TYR A 44 -12.12 -16.26 -7.42
N LEU A 45 -12.46 -16.04 -6.14
CA LEU A 45 -11.48 -15.75 -5.10
C LEU A 45 -10.46 -16.87 -4.92
N LEU A 46 -10.91 -18.12 -5.06
CA LEU A 46 -10.04 -19.30 -4.98
C LEU A 46 -9.06 -19.37 -6.16
N GLU A 47 -9.53 -19.03 -7.36
CA GLU A 47 -8.67 -18.95 -8.55
C GLU A 47 -7.65 -17.81 -8.46
N GLN A 48 -7.99 -16.71 -7.79
CA GLN A 48 -7.13 -15.54 -7.59
C GLN A 48 -6.31 -15.59 -6.29
N GLU A 49 -6.31 -16.72 -5.56
CA GLU A 49 -5.64 -16.84 -4.25
C GLU A 49 -4.14 -16.53 -4.36
N ASP A 50 -3.46 -17.15 -5.33
CA ASP A 50 -2.03 -16.95 -5.59
C ASP A 50 -1.71 -15.48 -5.90
N TRP A 51 -2.59 -14.82 -6.66
CA TRP A 51 -2.43 -13.41 -6.99
C TRP A 51 -2.60 -12.53 -5.75
N ILE A 52 -3.60 -12.79 -4.90
CA ILE A 52 -3.84 -12.05 -3.66
C ILE A 52 -2.63 -12.19 -2.72
N GLU A 53 -2.10 -13.40 -2.56
CA GLU A 53 -0.93 -13.66 -1.71
C GLU A 53 0.31 -12.91 -2.24
N SER A 54 0.50 -12.88 -3.56
CA SER A 54 1.58 -12.11 -4.18
C SER A 54 1.47 -10.60 -3.87
N GLN A 55 0.27 -10.04 -3.96
CA GLN A 55 0.05 -8.60 -3.71
C GLN A 55 0.26 -8.24 -2.23
N LEU A 56 -0.22 -9.07 -1.31
CA LEU A 56 -0.01 -8.87 0.13
C LEU A 56 1.48 -8.89 0.48
N THR A 57 2.24 -9.83 -0.09
CA THR A 57 3.69 -9.93 0.11
C THR A 57 4.42 -8.68 -0.39
N ILE A 58 4.02 -8.14 -1.54
CA ILE A 58 4.58 -6.89 -2.08
C ILE A 58 4.31 -5.71 -1.14
N ILE A 59 3.09 -5.62 -0.60
CA ILE A 59 2.70 -4.55 0.32
C ILE A 59 3.48 -4.64 1.63
N GLU A 60 3.62 -5.84 2.20
CA GLU A 60 4.42 -6.05 3.42
C GLU A 60 5.89 -5.67 3.20
N LYS A 61 6.45 -6.08 2.06
CA LYS A 61 7.82 -5.73 1.72
C LYS A 61 8.00 -4.22 1.60
N ARG A 62 7.09 -3.51 0.92
CA ARG A 62 7.11 -2.05 0.84
C ARG A 62 7.01 -1.38 2.20
N LYS A 63 6.06 -1.80 3.04
CA LYS A 63 5.92 -1.25 4.41
C LYS A 63 7.20 -1.44 5.22
N LYS A 64 7.87 -2.58 5.07
CA LYS A 64 9.14 -2.85 5.74
C LYS A 64 10.27 -1.96 5.21
N GLU A 65 10.38 -1.84 3.89
CA GLU A 65 11.37 -0.96 3.24
C GLU A 65 11.14 0.52 3.63
N GLU A 66 9.90 1.00 3.66
CA GLU A 66 9.57 2.35 4.13
C GLU A 66 9.93 2.55 5.60
N ALA A 67 9.63 1.58 6.47
CA ALA A 67 9.99 1.65 7.88
C ALA A 67 11.51 1.63 8.11
N GLU A 68 12.25 0.81 7.36
CA GLU A 68 13.72 0.78 7.39
C GLU A 68 14.32 2.07 6.84
N PHE A 69 13.76 2.60 5.75
CA PHE A 69 14.17 3.89 5.18
C PHE A 69 13.97 5.04 6.18
N ILE A 70 12.82 5.10 6.87
CA ILE A 70 12.55 6.11 7.90
C ILE A 70 13.54 5.93 9.06
N LYS A 71 13.82 4.71 9.52
CA LYS A 71 14.80 4.48 10.60
C LYS A 71 16.22 4.91 10.20
N GLU A 72 16.64 4.59 8.99
CA GLU A 72 17.97 4.92 8.50
C GLU A 72 18.12 6.42 8.22
N ASN A 73 17.04 7.10 7.83
CA ASN A 73 17.04 8.52 7.48
C ASN A 73 16.47 9.45 8.55
N ALA A 74 15.99 8.93 9.68
CA ALA A 74 15.58 9.73 10.82
C ALA A 74 16.82 10.21 11.59
N PHE A 75 16.88 11.51 11.84
CA PHE A 75 17.84 12.12 12.74
C PHE A 75 17.14 13.15 13.62
N TYR A 76 17.46 13.17 14.91
CA TYR A 76 16.90 14.14 15.85
C TYR A 76 17.76 15.40 15.87
N TYR A 77 17.16 16.55 15.62
CA TYR A 77 17.81 17.85 15.73
C TYR A 77 16.96 18.75 16.61
N LEU A 78 17.56 19.35 17.66
CA LEU A 78 16.83 20.17 18.65
C LEU A 78 15.63 19.47 19.31
N GLY A 79 15.64 18.13 19.37
CA GLY A 79 14.53 17.33 19.94
C GLY A 79 13.43 16.99 18.93
N ASP A 80 13.44 17.58 17.75
CA ASP A 80 12.49 17.27 16.67
C ASP A 80 13.10 16.25 15.69
N GLY A 81 12.27 15.31 15.23
CA GLY A 81 12.67 14.29 14.25
C GLY A 81 12.65 14.85 12.84
N TYR A 82 13.79 14.86 12.15
CA TYR A 82 13.92 15.31 10.77
C TYR A 82 14.46 14.22 9.85
N GLU A 83 14.05 14.29 8.58
CA GLU A 83 14.55 13.41 7.53
C GLU A 83 15.90 13.92 6.99
N LYS A 84 16.90 13.04 6.79
CA LYS A 84 18.22 13.40 6.26
C LYS A 84 18.16 14.14 4.92
N ALA A 85 17.15 13.86 4.09
CA ALA A 85 16.89 14.58 2.84
C ALA A 85 16.65 16.08 3.07
N TYR A 86 15.97 16.44 4.15
CA TYR A 86 15.67 17.83 4.54
C TYR A 86 16.96 18.62 4.84
N ILE A 87 17.90 18.03 5.60
CA ILE A 87 19.20 18.64 5.89
C ILE A 87 20.04 18.78 4.61
N LYS A 88 20.02 17.79 3.71
CA LYS A 88 20.73 17.86 2.43
C LYS A 88 20.20 19.01 1.56
N ALA A 89 18.88 19.20 1.54
CA ALA A 89 18.25 20.32 0.85
C ALA A 89 18.60 21.67 1.50
N LEU A 90 18.61 21.75 2.84
CA LEU A 90 19.03 22.95 3.58
C LEU A 90 20.48 23.32 3.31
N LYS A 91 21.41 22.36 3.39
CA LYS A 91 22.83 22.60 3.09
C LYS A 91 23.03 23.11 1.66
N LYS A 92 22.33 22.53 0.69
CA LYS A 92 22.38 23.01 -0.71
C LYS A 92 21.86 24.44 -0.87
N ARG A 93 20.88 24.83 -0.05
CA ARG A 93 20.28 26.16 -0.07
C ARG A 93 21.17 27.22 0.60
N VAL A 94 21.82 26.88 1.70
CA VAL A 94 22.82 27.74 2.38
C VAL A 94 24.04 27.95 1.50
N LEU A 95 24.58 26.88 0.90
CA LEU A 95 25.74 26.97 0.00
C LEU A 95 25.50 27.86 -1.23
N LYS A 96 24.22 27.99 -1.65
CA LYS A 96 23.83 28.83 -2.77
C LYS A 96 23.74 30.31 -2.40
N LEU A 97 23.52 30.62 -1.12
CA LEU A 97 23.47 31.99 -0.60
C LEU A 97 24.88 32.55 -0.39
N GLU A 98 25.83 31.72 0.06
CA GLU A 98 27.25 32.10 0.24
C GLU A 98 28.01 32.34 -1.08
N LEU A 99 27.45 31.92 -2.23
CA LEU A 99 28.04 32.15 -3.56
C LEU A 99 27.52 33.43 -4.25
N GLN A 100 26.66 34.20 -3.56
CA GLN A 100 26.10 35.46 -4.08
C GLN A 100 26.59 36.70 -3.31
N GLU A 101 27.45 36.53 -2.31
CA GLU A 101 28.23 37.60 -1.64
C GLU A 101 29.69 37.53 -2.08
#